data_AF-A0AAV8YAK1-F1
#
_entry.id   AF-A0AAV8YAK1-F1
#
_cell.length_a   1.000
_cell.length_b   1.000
_cell.length_c   1.000
_cell.angle_alpha   90.00
_cell.angle_beta   90.00
_cell.angle_gamma   90.00
#
_symmetry.space_group_name_H-M   'P 1'
#
loop_
_entity.id
_entity.type
_entity.pdbx_description
1 polymer ?
#
loop_
_entity_poly.entity_id
_entity_poly.type
_entity_poly.pdbx_seq_one_letter_code
_entity_poly.pdbx_strand_id
1 'polypeptide(L)'
;MDENELYKYLGYEQTYVLEENVVKSRIKERMQERMRQILKSSLSAINKTKAINTYAIPVAVYTFGTIKWTQTELQALDRQTRTLFTKYRAHHPKSSVERFHLPRSQGGRGVLKLVTMHERQTRNLHKYFHGRAETSRLHNAIISVDNNLTPTRLNLPLADQQTRHQIYRQEIEQWLAKPLHGKTIHRDRHIPNNRPDIVFTNRQTRQTYLIDITIPLPENIEKKYREKISKYLPLAEEVKAMWRQEEVNIIPIVIGATGEIPVTLKPALVALEIKGNAYITMQNAVLIDTCSLTRAFLNQMQ
;
A
#
# COMPACT_ATOMS: atom_id res chain seq x y z
N MET A 1 11.64 48.93 -0.31
CA MET A 1 11.32 47.56 -0.76
C MET A 1 9.93 47.62 -1.33
N ASP A 2 9.76 47.25 -2.59
CA ASP A 2 8.45 47.21 -3.23
C ASP A 2 7.55 46.21 -2.48
N GLU A 3 6.24 46.50 -2.36
CA GLU A 3 5.28 45.61 -1.66
C GLU A 3 5.21 44.19 -2.28
N ASN A 4 5.65 44.05 -3.54
CA ASN A 4 5.69 42.80 -4.30
C ASN A 4 7.09 42.17 -4.42
N GLU A 5 8.09 42.68 -3.70
CA GLU A 5 9.46 42.13 -3.78
C GLU A 5 9.56 40.80 -3.02
N LEU A 6 9.62 39.68 -3.75
CA LEU A 6 9.81 38.33 -3.18
C LEU A 6 11.22 38.22 -2.59
N TYR A 7 11.32 38.07 -1.26
CA TYR A 7 12.60 37.81 -0.58
C TYR A 7 12.62 36.41 0.04
N LYS A 8 13.81 35.81 0.18
CA LYS A 8 13.94 34.44 0.69
C LYS A 8 14.21 34.42 2.20
N TYR A 9 13.28 33.91 3.00
CA TYR A 9 13.40 33.74 4.44
C TYR A 9 13.25 32.28 4.87
N LEU A 10 14.22 31.77 5.64
CA LEU A 10 14.26 30.39 6.13
C LEU A 10 14.01 29.32 5.04
N GLY A 11 14.38 29.63 3.79
CA GLY A 11 14.22 28.73 2.64
C GLY A 11 12.91 28.86 1.86
N TYR A 12 12.03 29.78 2.24
CA TYR A 12 10.80 30.15 1.50
C TYR A 12 10.95 31.53 0.88
N GLU A 13 10.33 31.76 -0.27
CA GLU A 13 10.13 33.13 -0.75
C GLU A 13 8.88 33.69 -0.07
N GLN A 14 9.02 34.87 0.53
CA GLN A 14 8.02 35.60 1.26
C GLN A 14 7.81 36.96 0.57
N THR A 15 6.55 37.34 0.45
CA THR A 15 6.07 38.71 0.20
C THR A 15 5.48 39.26 1.50
N TYR A 16 5.15 40.55 1.56
CA TYR A 16 4.45 41.14 2.71
C TYR A 16 3.13 40.41 3.04
N VAL A 17 2.47 39.84 2.02
CA VAL A 17 1.33 38.93 2.14
C VAL A 17 1.74 37.54 1.69
N LEU A 18 1.63 36.52 2.54
CA LEU A 18 1.96 35.13 2.18
C LEU A 18 1.01 34.61 1.09
N GLU A 19 1.48 34.56 -0.17
CA GLU A 19 0.75 33.88 -1.23
C GLU A 19 0.87 32.36 -1.07
N GLU A 20 0.02 31.79 -0.20
CA GLU A 20 0.05 30.37 0.17
C GLU A 20 0.06 29.44 -1.06
N ASN A 21 -0.66 29.81 -2.12
CA ASN A 21 -0.76 29.03 -3.36
C ASN A 21 0.57 28.92 -4.11
N VAL A 22 1.35 30.00 -4.18
CA VAL A 22 2.66 30.02 -4.84
C VAL A 22 3.68 29.22 -4.04
N VAL A 23 3.60 29.29 -2.70
CA VAL A 23 4.48 28.49 -1.85
C VAL A 23 4.13 27.00 -1.97
N LYS A 24 2.84 26.64 -1.95
CA LYS A 24 2.38 25.25 -2.12
C LYS A 24 2.81 24.66 -3.46
N SER A 25 2.71 25.41 -4.57
CA SER A 25 3.09 24.95 -5.90
C SER A 25 4.59 24.63 -5.98
N ARG A 26 5.44 25.53 -5.46
CA ARG A 26 6.90 25.34 -5.41
C ARG A 26 7.32 24.18 -4.53
N ILE A 27 6.66 24.00 -3.39
CA ILE A 27 6.93 22.87 -2.47
C ILE A 27 6.59 21.55 -3.14
N LYS A 28 5.47 21.49 -3.85
CA LYS A 28 5.08 20.34 -4.66
C LYS A 28 6.11 20.07 -5.77
N GLU A 29 6.54 21.08 -6.50
CA GLU A 29 7.56 20.92 -7.55
C GLU A 29 8.88 20.40 -7.00
N ARG A 30 9.38 21.00 -5.92
CA ARG A 30 10.63 20.60 -5.26
C ARG A 30 10.56 19.19 -4.70
N MET A 31 9.45 18.81 -4.07
CA MET A 31 9.23 17.44 -3.62
C MET A 31 9.26 16.46 -4.80
N GLN A 32 8.55 16.77 -5.89
CA GLN A 32 8.51 15.93 -7.08
C GLN A 32 9.87 15.82 -7.77
N GLU A 33 10.65 16.90 -7.83
CA GLU A 33 12.00 16.89 -8.39
C GLU A 33 12.92 15.93 -7.63
N ARG A 34 12.94 16.03 -6.29
CA ARG A 34 13.69 15.10 -5.43
C ARG A 34 13.25 13.66 -5.63
N MET A 35 11.94 13.44 -5.72
CA MET A 35 11.43 12.10 -6.02
C MET A 35 11.87 11.60 -7.39
N ARG A 36 11.86 12.44 -8.43
CA ARG A 36 12.32 12.07 -9.79
C ARG A 36 13.79 11.64 -9.76
N GLN A 37 14.65 12.39 -9.07
CA GLN A 37 16.06 12.04 -8.91
C GLN A 37 16.23 10.69 -8.21
N ILE A 38 15.54 10.46 -7.09
CA ILE A 38 15.61 9.18 -6.36
C ILE A 38 15.07 8.02 -7.22
N LEU A 39 13.95 8.21 -7.91
CA LEU A 39 13.32 7.13 -8.68
C LEU A 39 14.14 6.74 -9.91
N LYS A 40 14.86 7.68 -10.53
CA LYS A 40 15.81 7.43 -11.63
C LYS A 40 17.08 6.70 -11.19
N SER A 41 17.48 6.82 -9.93
CA SER A 41 18.70 6.17 -9.42
C SER A 41 18.62 4.63 -9.51
N SER A 42 19.79 3.98 -9.50
CA SER A 42 19.93 2.51 -9.45
C SER A 42 19.74 1.92 -8.05
N LEU A 43 19.22 2.70 -7.08
CA LEU A 43 18.98 2.23 -5.72
C LEU A 43 17.97 1.09 -5.66
N SER A 44 18.19 0.16 -4.71
CA SER A 44 17.22 -0.89 -4.41
C SER A 44 15.87 -0.29 -3.98
N ALA A 45 14.79 -1.07 -4.13
CA ALA A 45 13.46 -0.59 -3.76
C ALA A 45 13.41 -0.11 -2.30
N ILE A 46 14.08 -0.80 -1.37
CA ILE A 46 14.16 -0.42 0.06
C ILE A 46 14.82 0.95 0.21
N ASN A 47 15.97 1.12 -0.44
CA ASN A 47 16.75 2.36 -0.36
C ASN A 47 16.02 3.53 -1.02
N LYS A 48 15.29 3.30 -2.13
CA LYS A 48 14.42 4.32 -2.74
C LYS A 48 13.33 4.80 -1.79
N THR A 49 12.64 3.88 -1.11
CA THR A 49 11.62 4.27 -0.10
C THR A 49 12.25 5.05 1.04
N LYS A 50 13.40 4.59 1.58
CA LYS A 50 14.11 5.27 2.66
C LYS A 50 14.52 6.69 2.24
N ALA A 51 15.12 6.84 1.07
CA ALA A 51 15.50 8.14 0.52
C ALA A 51 14.29 9.07 0.33
N ILE A 52 13.15 8.56 -0.16
CA ILE A 52 11.94 9.38 -0.33
C ILE A 52 11.42 9.89 1.03
N ASN A 53 11.35 9.00 2.02
CA ASN A 53 10.90 9.35 3.37
C ASN A 53 11.84 10.34 4.07
N THR A 54 13.14 10.28 3.81
CA THR A 54 14.15 11.12 4.49
C THR A 54 14.52 12.40 3.73
N TYR A 55 14.38 12.43 2.40
CA TYR A 55 14.83 13.56 1.57
C TYR A 55 13.71 14.29 0.83
N ALA A 56 12.73 13.58 0.28
CA ALA A 56 11.66 14.19 -0.51
C ALA A 56 10.49 14.65 0.37
N ILE A 57 9.93 13.74 1.18
CA ILE A 57 8.75 14.02 2.03
C ILE A 57 8.99 15.18 3.01
N PRO A 58 10.18 15.32 3.66
CA PRO A 58 10.40 16.41 4.60
C PRO A 58 10.28 17.82 4.00
N VAL A 59 10.39 17.97 2.68
CA VAL A 59 10.14 19.26 1.99
C VAL A 59 8.71 19.74 2.25
N ALA A 60 7.73 18.83 2.19
CA ALA A 60 6.35 19.15 2.51
C ALA A 60 6.12 19.20 4.04
N VAL A 61 6.70 18.26 4.80
CA VAL A 61 6.49 18.18 6.26
C VAL A 61 6.90 19.46 6.99
N TYR A 62 7.98 20.09 6.54
CA TYR A 62 8.44 21.35 7.12
C TYR A 62 7.42 22.49 6.98
N THR A 63 6.55 22.45 5.96
CA THR A 63 5.50 23.47 5.74
C THR A 63 4.23 23.24 6.52
N PHE A 64 3.99 22.03 7.02
CA PHE A 64 2.71 21.65 7.64
C PHE A 64 2.39 22.43 8.91
N GLY A 65 3.41 22.98 9.58
CA GLY A 65 3.24 23.83 10.75
C GLY A 65 2.98 25.31 10.44
N THR A 66 3.25 25.76 9.22
CA THR A 66 3.25 27.18 8.87
C THR A 66 2.18 27.53 7.83
N ILE A 67 1.89 26.61 6.90
CA ILE A 67 0.93 26.81 5.81
C ILE A 67 -0.29 25.94 6.05
N LYS A 68 -1.49 26.48 5.78
CA LYS A 68 -2.74 25.72 5.89
C LYS A 68 -2.89 24.75 4.72
N TRP A 69 -2.70 23.47 4.99
CA TRP A 69 -2.97 22.40 4.03
C TRP A 69 -4.36 21.81 4.28
N THR A 70 -5.16 21.77 3.23
CA THR A 70 -6.44 21.06 3.25
C THR A 70 -6.23 19.56 3.04
N GLN A 71 -7.18 18.76 3.53
CA GLN A 71 -7.11 17.31 3.37
C GLN A 71 -7.11 16.89 1.89
N THR A 72 -7.82 17.62 1.03
CA THR A 72 -7.88 17.38 -0.41
C THR A 72 -6.54 17.63 -1.10
N GLU A 73 -5.81 18.68 -0.70
CA GLU A 73 -4.47 18.99 -1.19
C GLU A 73 -3.46 17.91 -0.78
N LEU A 74 -3.47 17.48 0.48
CA LEU A 74 -2.58 16.42 0.97
C LEU A 74 -2.82 15.09 0.24
N GLN A 75 -4.09 14.73 0.04
CA GLN A 75 -4.47 13.55 -0.75
C GLN A 75 -4.08 13.69 -2.23
N ALA A 76 -4.08 14.91 -2.78
CA ALA A 76 -3.63 15.16 -4.14
C ALA A 76 -2.11 14.97 -4.28
N LEU A 77 -1.32 15.42 -3.31
CA LEU A 77 0.13 15.14 -3.26
C LEU A 77 0.41 13.64 -3.13
N ASP A 78 -0.34 12.91 -2.29
CA ASP A 78 -0.20 11.45 -2.16
C ASP A 78 -0.55 10.73 -3.47
N ARG A 79 -1.60 11.18 -4.19
CA ARG A 79 -1.94 10.67 -5.53
C ARG A 79 -0.83 10.91 -6.55
N GLN A 80 -0.24 12.11 -6.56
CA GLN A 80 0.87 12.43 -7.45
C GLN A 80 2.12 11.61 -7.14
N THR A 81 2.42 11.42 -5.86
CA THR A 81 3.51 10.57 -5.36
C THR A 81 3.36 9.15 -5.94
N ARG A 82 2.17 8.53 -5.81
CA ARG A 82 1.89 7.20 -6.38
C ARG A 82 1.97 7.16 -7.91
N THR A 83 1.48 8.19 -8.58
CA THR A 83 1.54 8.31 -10.04
C THR A 83 3.00 8.34 -10.52
N LEU A 84 3.87 9.07 -9.81
CA LEU A 84 5.29 9.14 -10.13
C LEU A 84 5.98 7.78 -9.94
N PHE A 85 5.69 7.07 -8.84
CA PHE A 85 6.20 5.69 -8.65
C PHE A 85 5.79 4.76 -9.79
N THR A 86 4.55 4.87 -10.25
CA THR A 86 4.03 4.05 -11.36
C THR A 86 4.74 4.40 -12.66
N LYS A 87 4.93 5.70 -12.95
CA LYS A 87 5.66 6.20 -14.13
C LYS A 87 7.09 5.66 -14.22
N TYR A 88 7.81 5.62 -13.09
CA TYR A 88 9.18 5.11 -13.02
C TYR A 88 9.26 3.59 -12.80
N ARG A 89 8.16 2.85 -13.00
CA ARG A 89 8.08 1.39 -12.82
C ARG A 89 8.49 0.92 -11.41
N ALA A 90 8.46 1.81 -10.43
CA ALA A 90 8.83 1.51 -9.06
C ALA A 90 7.67 0.86 -8.29
N HIS A 91 6.42 1.01 -8.76
CA HIS A 91 5.24 0.38 -8.19
C HIS A 91 4.28 -0.04 -9.30
N HIS A 92 3.55 -1.14 -9.10
CA HIS A 92 2.63 -1.64 -10.12
C HIS A 92 1.35 -0.78 -10.19
N PRO A 93 0.85 -0.41 -11.40
CA PRO A 93 -0.35 0.44 -11.54
C PRO A 93 -1.61 -0.13 -10.87
N LYS A 94 -1.76 -1.46 -10.86
CA LYS A 94 -2.90 -2.16 -10.24
C LYS A 94 -2.67 -2.57 -8.79
N SER A 95 -1.58 -2.12 -8.16
CA SER A 95 -1.32 -2.43 -6.76
C SER A 95 -2.21 -1.59 -5.85
N SER A 96 -2.57 -2.13 -4.68
CA SER A 96 -3.46 -1.47 -3.74
C SER A 96 -2.84 -0.19 -3.17
N VAL A 97 -3.70 0.77 -2.84
CA VAL A 97 -3.30 2.08 -2.30
C VAL A 97 -2.74 1.92 -0.89
N GLU A 98 -3.36 1.05 -0.10
CA GLU A 98 -3.01 0.76 1.29
C GLU A 98 -1.58 0.19 1.37
N ARG A 99 -1.25 -0.76 0.47
CA ARG A 99 0.11 -1.32 0.39
C ARG A 99 1.17 -0.27 0.09
N PHE A 100 0.85 0.87 -0.50
CA PHE A 100 1.85 1.91 -0.74
C PHE A 100 2.38 2.50 0.57
N HIS A 101 1.53 2.64 1.58
CA HIS A 101 1.86 3.27 2.85
C HIS A 101 2.18 2.26 3.96
N LEU A 102 1.63 1.05 3.89
CA LEU A 102 1.87 0.00 4.88
C LEU A 102 3.37 -0.31 5.05
N PRO A 103 3.82 -0.65 6.27
CA PRO A 103 5.18 -1.10 6.52
C PRO A 103 5.57 -2.29 5.64
N ARG A 104 6.85 -2.41 5.31
CA ARG A 104 7.36 -3.55 4.53
C ARG A 104 7.21 -4.89 5.23
N SER A 105 7.32 -4.90 6.56
CA SER A 105 7.07 -6.09 7.39
C SER A 105 5.64 -6.62 7.24
N GLN A 106 4.69 -5.77 6.83
CA GLN A 106 3.28 -6.13 6.60
C GLN A 106 2.96 -6.22 5.09
N GLY A 107 3.98 -6.42 4.24
CA GLY A 107 3.80 -6.58 2.80
C GLY A 107 3.56 -5.28 2.02
N GLY A 108 3.69 -4.11 2.67
CA GLY A 108 3.60 -2.80 2.02
C GLY A 108 4.91 -2.28 1.44
N ARG A 109 4.91 -1.03 0.99
CA ARG A 109 6.06 -0.34 0.40
C ARG A 109 6.76 0.56 1.41
N GLY A 110 6.04 1.06 2.41
CA GLY A 110 6.54 1.86 3.53
C GLY A 110 6.73 3.35 3.24
N VAL A 111 6.03 3.93 2.25
CA VAL A 111 6.10 5.37 1.97
C VAL A 111 5.21 6.12 2.96
N LEU A 112 5.73 7.16 3.61
CA LEU A 112 4.94 7.91 4.60
C LEU A 112 3.72 8.57 3.94
N LYS A 113 2.57 8.49 4.61
CA LYS A 113 1.31 9.12 4.20
C LYS A 113 1.32 10.59 4.60
N LEU A 114 1.11 11.51 3.67
CA LEU A 114 1.29 12.94 3.94
C LEU A 114 0.27 13.48 4.93
N VAL A 115 -0.97 12.98 4.87
CA VAL A 115 -2.03 13.29 5.85
C VAL A 115 -1.56 13.00 7.27
N THR A 116 -1.07 11.79 7.53
CA THR A 116 -0.59 11.38 8.86
C THR A 116 0.63 12.18 9.30
N MET A 117 1.50 12.56 8.36
CA MET A 117 2.65 13.42 8.66
C MET A 117 2.23 14.85 9.02
N HIS A 118 1.21 15.40 8.35
CA HIS A 118 0.63 16.71 8.65
C HIS A 118 0.00 16.75 10.04
N GLU A 119 -0.84 15.77 10.38
CA GLU A 119 -1.46 15.65 11.70
C GLU A 119 -0.39 15.51 12.80
N ARG A 120 0.62 14.64 12.56
CA ARG A 120 1.72 14.46 13.50
C ARG A 120 2.51 15.75 13.73
N GLN A 121 2.82 16.50 12.67
CA GLN A 121 3.58 17.75 12.79
C GLN A 121 2.79 18.81 13.55
N THR A 122 1.50 18.94 13.21
CA THR A 122 0.55 19.83 13.89
C THR A 122 0.48 19.52 15.38
N ARG A 123 0.36 18.24 15.75
CA ARG A 123 0.34 17.80 17.15
C ARG A 123 1.65 18.07 17.88
N ASN A 124 2.78 17.83 17.24
CA ASN A 124 4.08 18.06 17.85
C ASN A 124 4.28 19.53 18.20
N LEU A 125 3.85 20.43 17.31
CA LEU A 125 3.87 21.88 17.57
C LEU A 125 2.90 22.24 18.69
N HIS A 126 1.66 21.75 18.64
CA HIS A 126 0.67 21.99 19.69
C HIS A 126 1.20 21.60 21.08
N LYS A 127 1.75 20.39 21.23
CA LYS A 127 2.38 19.93 22.48
C LYS A 127 3.57 20.80 22.91
N TYR A 128 4.40 21.24 21.96
CA TYR A 128 5.53 22.10 22.26
C TYR A 128 5.08 23.46 22.83
N PHE A 129 4.10 24.11 22.19
CA PHE A 129 3.58 25.39 22.66
C PHE A 129 2.92 25.28 24.03
N HIS A 130 2.07 24.27 24.24
CA HIS A 130 1.41 24.04 25.53
C HIS A 130 2.40 23.71 26.65
N GLY A 131 3.38 22.84 26.40
CA GLY A 131 4.43 22.55 27.40
C GLY A 131 5.31 23.76 27.73
N ARG A 132 5.53 24.67 26.77
CA ARG A 132 6.25 25.93 27.01
C ARG A 132 5.40 27.01 27.66
N ALA A 133 4.08 26.95 27.54
CA ALA A 133 3.18 27.93 28.14
C ALA A 133 3.17 27.89 29.67
N GLU A 134 3.56 26.76 30.27
CA GLU A 134 3.76 26.62 31.72
C GLU A 134 4.90 27.51 32.25
N THR A 135 5.92 27.78 31.41
CA THR A 135 7.14 28.51 31.81
C THR A 135 7.23 29.90 31.21
N SER A 136 6.63 30.13 30.04
CA SER A 136 6.78 31.37 29.27
C SER A 136 5.46 32.08 29.04
N ARG A 137 5.35 33.32 29.56
CA ARG A 137 4.20 34.22 29.36
C ARG A 137 3.91 34.49 27.88
N LEU A 138 4.95 34.54 27.04
CA LEU A 138 4.80 34.72 25.59
C LEU A 138 4.06 33.56 24.94
N HIS A 139 4.40 32.31 25.28
CA HIS A 139 3.75 31.14 24.71
C HIS A 139 2.29 31.05 25.15
N ASN A 140 1.99 31.42 26.41
CA ASN A 140 0.63 31.52 26.90
C ASN A 140 -0.19 32.59 26.13
N ALA A 141 0.38 33.77 25.90
CA ALA A 141 -0.25 34.82 25.10
C ALA A 141 -0.47 34.40 23.64
N ILE A 142 0.47 33.66 23.04
CA ILE A 142 0.32 33.13 21.67
C ILE A 142 -0.86 32.15 21.60
N ILE A 143 -1.00 31.26 22.60
CA ILE A 143 -2.09 30.29 22.65
C ILE A 143 -3.44 31.00 22.77
N SER A 144 -3.53 32.05 23.59
CA SER A 144 -4.79 32.79 23.78
C SER A 144 -5.21 33.61 22.56
N VAL A 145 -4.25 34.05 21.74
CA VAL A 145 -4.49 34.86 20.53
C VAL A 145 -4.76 34.02 19.28
N ASP A 146 -4.35 32.75 19.25
CA ASP A 146 -4.49 31.89 18.06
C ASP A 146 -5.95 31.46 17.77
N ASN A 147 -6.70 32.36 17.14
CA ASN A 147 -8.09 32.13 16.70
C ASN A 147 -8.17 31.39 15.35
N ASN A 148 -7.60 30.19 15.26
CA ASN A 148 -7.52 29.39 14.01
C ASN A 148 -6.79 30.09 12.85
N LEU A 149 -5.96 31.08 13.16
CA LEU A 149 -5.13 31.78 12.17
C LEU A 149 -3.97 30.90 11.73
N THR A 150 -3.47 30.04 12.62
CA THR A 150 -2.42 29.05 12.29
C THR A 150 -3.01 27.66 11.98
N PRO A 151 -2.25 26.79 11.27
CA PRO A 151 -2.63 25.38 11.09
C PRO A 151 -2.72 24.61 12.42
N THR A 152 -2.06 25.10 13.47
CA THR A 152 -1.90 24.43 14.76
C THR A 152 -3.08 24.52 15.71
N ARG A 153 -3.99 25.48 15.52
CA ARG A 153 -5.23 25.64 16.30
C ARG A 153 -4.98 25.49 17.81
N LEU A 154 -4.05 26.27 18.33
CA LEU A 154 -3.51 26.14 19.69
C LEU A 154 -4.57 26.38 20.78
N ASN A 155 -5.59 27.18 20.47
CA ASN A 155 -6.71 27.50 21.37
C ASN A 155 -7.72 26.34 21.53
N LEU A 156 -7.65 25.31 20.68
CA LEU A 156 -8.51 24.14 20.76
C LEU A 156 -7.78 22.98 21.46
N PRO A 157 -8.50 22.16 22.25
CA PRO A 157 -7.91 20.95 22.82
C PRO A 157 -7.55 19.98 21.70
N LEU A 158 -6.46 19.24 21.89
CA LEU A 158 -6.08 18.15 20.99
C LEU A 158 -7.20 17.11 20.96
N ALA A 159 -7.78 16.88 19.79
CA ALA A 159 -8.69 15.75 19.59
C ALA A 159 -7.95 14.44 19.84
N ASP A 160 -8.62 13.49 20.50
CA ASP A 160 -8.08 12.14 20.64
C ASP A 160 -8.00 11.50 19.25
N GLN A 161 -6.81 11.05 18.88
CA GLN A 161 -6.54 10.54 17.53
C GLN A 161 -5.94 9.14 17.60
N GLN A 162 -6.32 8.35 16.60
CA GLN A 162 -5.87 6.97 16.46
C GLN A 162 -4.34 6.88 16.48
N THR A 163 -3.84 5.95 17.28
CA THR A 163 -2.44 5.59 17.30
C THR A 163 -2.00 5.07 15.93
N ARG A 164 -0.70 5.19 15.64
CA ARG A 164 -0.09 4.64 14.41
C ARG A 164 -0.44 3.17 14.19
N HIS A 165 -0.55 2.39 15.26
CA HIS A 165 -0.96 0.98 15.21
C HIS A 165 -2.42 0.80 14.78
N GLN A 166 -3.33 1.63 15.29
CA GLN A 166 -4.74 1.60 14.88
C GLN A 166 -4.92 1.97 13.41
N ILE A 167 -4.20 3.00 12.93
CA ILE A 167 -4.23 3.41 11.51
C ILE A 167 -3.77 2.26 10.61
N TYR A 168 -2.63 1.62 10.94
CA TYR A 168 -2.15 0.49 10.15
C TYR A 168 -3.10 -0.70 10.19
N ARG A 169 -3.72 -0.98 11.35
CA ARG A 169 -4.70 -2.06 11.47
C ARG A 169 -5.89 -1.84 10.53
N GLN A 170 -6.43 -0.62 10.49
CA GLN A 170 -7.53 -0.27 9.58
C GLN A 170 -7.11 -0.39 8.11
N GLU A 171 -5.89 0.07 7.75
CA GLU A 171 -5.39 -0.07 6.38
C GLU A 171 -5.16 -1.53 5.99
N ILE A 172 -4.74 -2.39 6.93
CA ILE A 172 -4.63 -3.83 6.72
C ILE A 172 -6.01 -4.46 6.53
N GLU A 173 -6.99 -4.14 7.39
CA GLU A 173 -8.36 -4.66 7.29
C GLU A 173 -9.01 -4.25 5.95
N GLN A 174 -8.86 -2.98 5.55
CA GLN A 174 -9.30 -2.49 4.24
C GLN A 174 -8.60 -3.19 3.09
N TRP A 175 -7.31 -3.50 3.23
CA TRP A 175 -6.57 -4.22 2.20
C TRP A 175 -7.00 -5.68 2.11
N LEU A 176 -7.19 -6.37 3.23
CA LEU A 176 -7.64 -7.76 3.31
C LEU A 176 -9.08 -7.93 2.83
N ALA A 177 -9.94 -6.92 3.04
CA ALA A 177 -11.32 -6.91 2.54
C ALA A 177 -11.40 -6.79 1.01
N LYS A 178 -10.32 -6.39 0.32
CA LYS A 178 -10.32 -6.32 -1.15
C LYS A 178 -10.18 -7.72 -1.75
N PRO A 179 -10.91 -8.03 -2.82
CA PRO A 179 -10.76 -9.31 -3.50
C PRO A 179 -9.32 -9.44 -4.04
N LEU A 180 -8.54 -10.31 -3.40
CA LEU A 180 -7.17 -10.66 -3.75
C LEU A 180 -7.10 -11.48 -5.04
N HIS A 181 -8.17 -12.23 -5.31
CA HIS A 181 -8.21 -13.31 -6.27
C HIS A 181 -9.43 -13.22 -7.18
N GLY A 182 -9.40 -13.97 -8.29
CA GLY A 182 -10.52 -14.06 -9.20
C GLY A 182 -10.76 -12.77 -9.98
N LYS A 183 -9.73 -12.21 -10.61
CA LYS A 183 -9.97 -11.19 -11.65
C LYS A 183 -10.29 -11.89 -12.95
N THR A 184 -11.44 -11.56 -13.53
CA THR A 184 -11.83 -12.04 -14.85
C THR A 184 -10.80 -11.57 -15.86
N ILE A 185 -10.19 -12.52 -16.56
CA ILE A 185 -9.33 -12.21 -17.70
C ILE A 185 -10.27 -11.88 -18.87
N HIS A 186 -10.34 -10.60 -19.24
CA HIS A 186 -11.07 -10.11 -20.41
C HIS A 186 -10.38 -10.59 -21.69
N ARG A 187 -11.21 -10.93 -22.68
CA ARG A 187 -10.84 -11.72 -23.86
C ARG A 187 -11.64 -11.27 -25.08
N ASP A 188 -11.12 -11.59 -26.25
CA ASP A 188 -11.78 -11.38 -27.54
C ASP A 188 -12.66 -12.60 -27.93
N ARG A 189 -12.42 -13.79 -27.35
CA ARG A 189 -13.24 -15.01 -27.56
C ARG A 189 -13.90 -15.47 -26.26
N HIS A 190 -15.07 -16.11 -26.37
CA HIS A 190 -15.79 -16.63 -25.20
C HIS A 190 -15.11 -17.90 -24.67
N ILE A 191 -14.63 -17.86 -23.43
CA ILE A 191 -14.14 -19.03 -22.69
C ILE A 191 -14.87 -19.11 -21.34
N PRO A 192 -15.49 -20.25 -21.01
CA PRO A 192 -16.35 -20.38 -19.83
C PRO A 192 -15.59 -20.22 -18.51
N ASN A 193 -14.34 -20.67 -18.45
CA ASN A 193 -13.52 -20.66 -17.24
C ASN A 193 -12.40 -19.62 -17.34
N ASN A 194 -12.67 -18.41 -16.83
CA ASN A 194 -11.78 -17.26 -17.00
C ASN A 194 -11.33 -16.52 -15.75
N ARG A 195 -11.59 -17.14 -14.60
CA ARG A 195 -11.37 -16.54 -13.30
C ARG A 195 -10.53 -17.48 -12.42
N PRO A 196 -9.24 -17.66 -12.73
CA PRO A 196 -8.32 -18.32 -11.80
C PRO A 196 -8.19 -17.49 -10.52
N ASP A 197 -7.84 -18.12 -9.41
CA ASP A 197 -7.68 -17.41 -8.15
C ASP A 197 -6.54 -16.39 -8.26
N ILE A 198 -5.35 -16.85 -8.64
CA ILE A 198 -4.17 -15.99 -8.74
C ILE A 198 -3.60 -16.07 -10.15
N VAL A 199 -3.26 -14.90 -10.71
CA VAL A 199 -2.52 -14.80 -11.97
C VAL A 199 -1.22 -14.08 -11.67
N PHE A 200 -0.11 -14.77 -11.90
CA PHE A 200 1.22 -14.21 -11.74
C PHE A 200 1.93 -14.16 -13.09
N THR A 201 2.45 -12.99 -13.49
CA THR A 201 3.14 -12.83 -14.78
C THR A 201 4.53 -12.25 -14.53
N ASN A 202 5.55 -13.00 -14.93
CA ASN A 202 6.90 -12.51 -15.04
C ASN A 202 7.10 -11.86 -16.42
N ARG A 203 7.19 -10.54 -16.45
CA ARG A 203 7.36 -9.78 -17.71
C ARG A 203 8.75 -9.88 -18.30
N GLN A 204 9.77 -10.21 -17.50
CA GLN A 204 11.15 -10.33 -17.98
C GLN A 204 11.34 -11.65 -18.74
N THR A 205 10.86 -12.75 -18.16
CA THR A 205 10.92 -14.09 -18.78
C THR A 205 9.72 -14.39 -19.69
N ARG A 206 8.73 -13.50 -19.76
CA ARG A 206 7.47 -13.69 -20.50
C ARG A 206 6.75 -14.99 -20.13
N GLN A 207 6.80 -15.35 -18.85
CA GLN A 207 6.09 -16.50 -18.28
C GLN A 207 4.89 -16.04 -17.47
N THR A 208 3.77 -16.74 -17.61
CA THR A 208 2.57 -16.52 -16.79
C THR A 208 2.16 -17.80 -16.07
N TYR A 209 1.68 -17.67 -14.85
CA TYR A 209 1.24 -18.75 -13.99
C TYR A 209 -0.22 -18.49 -13.59
N LEU A 210 -1.09 -19.43 -13.96
CA LEU A 210 -2.50 -19.47 -13.59
C LEU A 210 -2.63 -20.42 -12.41
N ILE A 211 -2.85 -19.85 -11.23
CA ILE A 211 -2.85 -20.58 -9.97
C ILE A 211 -4.29 -20.62 -9.46
N ASP A 212 -4.73 -21.80 -9.07
CA ASP A 212 -6.05 -22.01 -8.51
C ASP A 212 -5.92 -22.91 -7.28
N ILE A 213 -6.56 -22.50 -6.18
CA ILE A 213 -6.42 -23.12 -4.87
C ILE A 213 -7.72 -23.85 -4.55
N THR A 214 -7.63 -25.11 -4.13
CA THR A 214 -8.81 -25.89 -3.77
C THR A 214 -8.54 -26.82 -2.60
N ILE A 215 -9.54 -26.93 -1.72
CA ILE A 215 -9.48 -27.73 -0.49
C ILE A 215 -10.55 -28.82 -0.57
N PRO A 216 -10.25 -30.00 -1.15
CA PRO A 216 -11.20 -31.09 -1.25
C PRO A 216 -11.10 -32.07 -0.08
N LEU A 217 -12.05 -33.00 0.00
CA LEU A 217 -11.86 -34.22 0.77
C LEU A 217 -10.66 -35.02 0.24
N PRO A 218 -9.94 -35.77 1.09
CA PRO A 218 -8.68 -36.42 0.72
C PRO A 218 -8.80 -37.34 -0.50
N GLU A 219 -9.90 -38.08 -0.59
CA GLU A 219 -10.21 -38.99 -1.68
C GLU A 219 -10.33 -38.29 -3.05
N ASN A 220 -10.61 -36.99 -3.05
CA ASN A 220 -10.86 -36.19 -4.25
C ASN A 220 -9.67 -35.35 -4.70
N ILE A 221 -8.51 -35.41 -4.01
CA ILE A 221 -7.34 -34.57 -4.30
C ILE A 221 -6.89 -34.73 -5.75
N GLU A 222 -6.67 -35.96 -6.20
CA GLU A 222 -6.16 -36.22 -7.56
C GLU A 222 -7.18 -35.82 -8.63
N LYS A 223 -8.45 -36.14 -8.40
CA LYS A 223 -9.55 -35.75 -9.31
C LYS A 223 -9.60 -34.24 -9.47
N LYS A 224 -9.55 -33.49 -8.37
CA LYS A 224 -9.61 -32.02 -8.37
C LYS A 224 -8.38 -31.39 -9.04
N TYR A 225 -7.20 -31.97 -8.85
CA TYR A 225 -5.99 -31.54 -9.54
C TYR A 225 -6.16 -31.62 -11.07
N ARG A 226 -6.60 -32.77 -11.59
CA ARG A 226 -6.81 -32.99 -13.05
C ARG A 226 -7.93 -32.12 -13.61
N GLU A 227 -9.03 -31.97 -12.87
CA GLU A 227 -10.15 -31.09 -13.23
C GLU A 227 -9.67 -29.65 -13.44
N LYS A 228 -8.84 -29.11 -12.53
CA LYS A 228 -8.35 -27.72 -12.62
C LYS A 228 -7.39 -27.49 -13.78
N ILE A 229 -6.52 -28.46 -14.09
CA ILE A 229 -5.67 -28.39 -15.29
C ILE A 229 -6.54 -28.29 -16.53
N SER A 230 -7.49 -29.22 -16.68
CA SER A 230 -8.39 -29.28 -17.84
C SER A 230 -9.26 -28.02 -17.96
N LYS A 231 -9.74 -27.51 -16.81
CA LYS A 231 -10.57 -26.30 -16.71
C LYS A 231 -9.88 -25.07 -17.29
N TYR A 232 -8.58 -24.89 -17.03
CA TYR A 232 -7.83 -23.69 -17.41
C TYR A 232 -6.96 -23.84 -18.66
N LEU A 233 -6.88 -25.04 -19.24
CA LEU A 233 -6.10 -25.26 -20.48
C LEU A 233 -6.49 -24.29 -21.62
N PRO A 234 -7.78 -24.10 -21.96
CA PRO A 234 -8.16 -23.14 -23.00
C PRO A 234 -7.79 -21.69 -22.65
N LEU A 235 -7.85 -21.33 -21.36
CA LEU A 235 -7.43 -20.02 -20.87
C LEU A 235 -5.91 -19.82 -21.01
N ALA A 236 -5.11 -20.85 -20.73
CA ALA A 236 -3.66 -20.77 -20.82
C ALA A 236 -3.21 -20.50 -22.27
N GLU A 237 -3.78 -21.19 -23.24
CA GLU A 237 -3.52 -20.99 -24.67
C GLU A 237 -3.89 -19.58 -25.12
N GLU A 238 -5.06 -19.09 -24.70
CA GLU A 238 -5.51 -17.75 -25.06
C GLU A 238 -4.64 -16.66 -24.41
N VAL A 239 -4.28 -16.81 -23.14
CA VAL A 239 -3.36 -15.87 -22.47
C VAL A 239 -1.99 -15.87 -23.14
N LYS A 240 -1.51 -17.03 -23.58
CA LYS A 240 -0.24 -17.15 -24.30
C LYS A 240 -0.27 -16.29 -25.56
N ALA A 241 -1.33 -16.40 -26.36
CA ALA A 241 -1.52 -15.62 -27.57
C ALA A 241 -1.74 -14.11 -27.27
N MET A 242 -2.73 -13.79 -26.44
CA MET A 242 -3.16 -12.41 -26.14
C MET A 242 -2.04 -11.59 -25.49
N TRP A 243 -1.32 -12.15 -24.53
CA TRP A 243 -0.26 -11.45 -23.79
C TRP A 243 1.13 -11.71 -24.37
N ARG A 244 1.22 -12.42 -25.51
CA ARG A 244 2.48 -12.79 -26.18
C ARG A 244 3.46 -13.39 -25.17
N GLN A 245 3.00 -14.34 -24.36
CA GLN A 245 3.85 -15.04 -23.39
C GLN A 245 4.58 -16.19 -24.09
N GLU A 246 5.79 -16.50 -23.63
CA GLU A 246 6.54 -17.68 -24.10
C GLU A 246 5.96 -18.96 -23.52
N GLU A 247 5.52 -18.90 -22.27
CA GLU A 247 4.93 -20.02 -21.55
C GLU A 247 3.81 -19.57 -20.60
N VAL A 248 2.75 -20.38 -20.51
CA VAL A 248 1.67 -20.18 -19.56
C VAL A 248 1.42 -21.48 -18.82
N ASN A 249 1.76 -21.49 -17.53
CA ASN A 249 1.72 -22.65 -16.66
C ASN A 249 0.44 -22.65 -15.81
N ILE A 250 -0.24 -23.79 -15.73
CA ILE A 250 -1.38 -23.96 -14.83
C ILE A 250 -0.89 -24.70 -13.59
N ILE A 251 -1.07 -24.08 -12.42
CA ILE A 251 -0.60 -24.61 -11.14
C ILE A 251 -1.80 -24.76 -10.20
N PRO A 252 -2.43 -25.94 -10.15
CA PRO A 252 -3.40 -26.26 -9.12
C PRO A 252 -2.69 -26.46 -7.78
N ILE A 253 -3.06 -25.67 -6.77
CA ILE A 253 -2.65 -25.87 -5.38
C ILE A 253 -3.81 -26.59 -4.68
N VAL A 254 -3.65 -27.90 -4.50
CA VAL A 254 -4.66 -28.77 -3.87
C VAL A 254 -4.15 -29.21 -2.51
N ILE A 255 -4.96 -29.01 -1.46
CA ILE A 255 -4.65 -29.46 -0.09
C ILE A 255 -5.89 -30.13 0.49
N GLY A 256 -5.77 -31.36 1.00
CA GLY A 256 -6.89 -32.06 1.63
C GLY A 256 -7.43 -31.30 2.84
N ALA A 257 -8.75 -31.37 3.08
CA ALA A 257 -9.38 -30.73 4.23
C ALA A 257 -8.81 -31.21 5.59
N THR A 258 -8.25 -32.42 5.63
CA THR A 258 -7.55 -33.03 6.76
C THR A 258 -6.03 -32.87 6.69
N GLY A 259 -5.53 -32.04 5.78
CA GLY A 259 -4.12 -31.64 5.70
C GLY A 259 -3.24 -32.48 4.78
N GLU A 260 -3.79 -33.42 4.01
CA GLU A 260 -3.03 -34.23 3.05
C GLU A 260 -2.49 -33.34 1.92
N ILE A 261 -1.23 -33.57 1.56
CA ILE A 261 -0.56 -32.89 0.46
C ILE A 261 -0.33 -33.87 -0.68
N PRO A 262 -0.71 -33.52 -1.92
CA PRO A 262 -0.30 -34.29 -3.09
C PRO A 262 1.20 -34.11 -3.36
N VAL A 263 1.82 -35.15 -3.92
CA VAL A 263 3.25 -35.13 -4.32
C VAL A 263 3.55 -33.99 -5.30
N THR A 264 2.55 -33.54 -6.08
CA THR A 264 2.64 -32.45 -7.05
C THR A 264 2.79 -31.06 -6.41
N LEU A 265 2.45 -30.87 -5.14
CA LEU A 265 2.49 -29.55 -4.50
C LEU A 265 3.92 -29.01 -4.34
N LYS A 266 4.88 -29.85 -3.94
CA LYS A 266 6.26 -29.41 -3.75
C LYS A 266 6.90 -28.91 -5.07
N PRO A 267 6.83 -29.66 -6.19
CA PRO A 267 7.27 -29.15 -7.49
C PRO A 267 6.57 -27.85 -7.90
N ALA A 268 5.26 -27.74 -7.66
CA ALA A 268 4.50 -26.53 -7.97
C ALA A 268 5.01 -25.30 -7.21
N LEU A 269 5.35 -25.42 -5.93
CA LEU A 269 5.90 -24.33 -5.14
C LEU A 269 7.31 -23.93 -5.60
N VAL A 270 8.13 -24.91 -6.00
CA VAL A 270 9.46 -24.66 -6.58
C VAL A 270 9.35 -23.91 -7.90
N ALA A 271 8.40 -24.27 -8.76
CA ALA A 271 8.14 -23.57 -10.02
C ALA A 271 7.70 -22.11 -9.83
N LEU A 272 7.13 -21.77 -8.67
CA LEU A 272 6.75 -20.42 -8.28
C LEU A 272 7.86 -19.66 -7.53
N GLU A 273 9.06 -20.23 -7.43
CA GLU A 273 10.19 -19.70 -6.65
C GLU A 273 9.86 -19.48 -5.17
N ILE A 274 8.87 -20.20 -4.64
CA ILE A 274 8.48 -20.13 -3.23
C ILE A 274 9.46 -21.02 -2.44
N LYS A 275 10.39 -20.37 -1.73
CA LYS A 275 11.43 -21.05 -0.95
C LYS A 275 10.88 -21.65 0.34
N GLY A 276 11.49 -22.77 0.76
CA GLY A 276 11.33 -23.35 2.09
C GLY A 276 10.06 -24.18 2.27
N ASN A 277 9.65 -24.35 3.53
CA ASN A 277 8.55 -25.23 3.92
C ASN A 277 7.19 -24.51 3.91
N ALA A 278 6.94 -23.66 2.91
CA ALA A 278 5.69 -22.89 2.81
C ALA A 278 4.43 -23.76 2.82
N TYR A 279 4.54 -25.00 2.33
CA TYR A 279 3.47 -26.00 2.38
C TYR A 279 2.99 -26.31 3.81
N ILE A 280 3.87 -26.22 4.82
CA ILE A 280 3.51 -26.42 6.24
C ILE A 280 2.58 -25.29 6.70
N THR A 281 2.91 -24.04 6.34
CA THR A 281 2.05 -22.90 6.66
C THR A 281 0.69 -23.02 5.97
N MET A 282 0.67 -23.49 4.73
CA MET A 282 -0.57 -23.73 3.99
C MET A 282 -1.42 -24.84 4.65
N GLN A 283 -0.81 -25.97 5.02
CA GLN A 283 -1.48 -27.04 5.76
C GLN A 283 -2.06 -26.55 7.08
N ASN A 284 -1.28 -25.81 7.87
CA ASN A 284 -1.73 -25.28 9.15
C ASN A 284 -2.93 -24.34 8.97
N ALA A 285 -2.91 -23.48 7.95
CA ALA A 285 -4.03 -22.60 7.65
C ALA A 285 -5.30 -23.40 7.33
N VAL A 286 -5.19 -24.43 6.48
CA VAL A 286 -6.33 -25.30 6.14
C VAL A 286 -6.86 -26.02 7.38
N LEU A 287 -5.99 -26.63 8.18
CA LEU A 287 -6.40 -27.36 9.39
C LEU A 287 -7.07 -26.47 10.43
N ILE A 288 -6.58 -25.24 10.63
CA ILE A 288 -7.17 -24.27 11.56
C ILE A 288 -8.58 -23.87 11.08
N ASP A 289 -8.74 -23.59 9.79
CA ASP A 289 -10.04 -23.22 9.21
C ASP A 289 -11.01 -24.41 9.25
N THR A 290 -10.59 -25.61 8.86
CA THR A 290 -11.43 -26.82 8.96
C THR A 290 -11.89 -27.05 10.39
N CYS A 291 -10.98 -26.96 11.39
CA CYS A 291 -11.34 -27.07 12.80
C CYS A 291 -12.31 -25.98 13.27
N SER A 292 -12.15 -24.75 12.76
CA SER A 292 -13.03 -23.64 13.12
C SER A 292 -14.44 -23.83 12.54
N LEU A 293 -14.53 -24.28 11.30
CA LEU A 293 -15.79 -24.61 10.63
C LEU A 293 -16.52 -25.78 11.32
N THR A 294 -15.80 -26.86 11.67
CA THR A 294 -16.41 -28.00 12.37
C THR A 294 -16.91 -27.61 13.75
N ARG A 295 -16.15 -26.81 14.52
CA ARG A 295 -16.61 -26.27 15.81
C ARG A 295 -17.86 -25.39 15.64
N ALA A 296 -17.87 -24.50 14.66
CA ALA A 296 -19.03 -23.64 14.40
C ALA A 296 -20.28 -24.46 14.07
N PHE A 297 -20.13 -25.50 13.25
CA PHE A 297 -21.22 -26.41 12.90
C PHE A 297 -21.71 -27.23 14.11
N LEU A 298 -20.81 -27.83 14.88
CA LEU A 298 -21.17 -28.62 16.06
C LEU A 298 -21.86 -27.78 17.15
N ASN A 299 -21.41 -26.53 17.34
CA ASN A 299 -22.02 -25.61 18.30
C ASN A 299 -23.41 -25.11 17.86
N GLN A 300 -23.77 -25.19 16.58
CA GLN A 300 -25.12 -24.89 16.10
C GLN A 300 -26.10 -26.05 16.28
N MET A 301 -25.59 -27.26 16.55
CA MET A 301 -26.39 -28.47 16.78
C MET A 301 -26.66 -28.75 18.26
N GLN A 302 -26.09 -27.96 19.17
CA GLN A 302 -26.37 -27.97 20.62
C GLN A 302 -27.38 -26.89 20.95
#